data_AF-A0A9P0ZFC0-F1
#
_entry.id   AF-A0A9P0ZFC0-F1
#
_cell.length_a   1.000
_cell.length_b   1.000
_cell.length_c   1.000
_cell.angle_alpha   90.00
_cell.angle_beta   90.00
_cell.angle_gamma   90.00
#
_symmetry.space_group_name_H-M   'P 1'
#
loop_
_entity.id
_entity.type
_entity.pdbx_description
1 polymer ?
#
loop_
_entity_poly.entity_id
_entity_poly.type
_entity_poly.pdbx_seq_one_letter_code
_entity_poly.pdbx_strand_id
1 'polypeptide(L)'
;MVLKTNSKGDVCHASYNEGEGRITLAKMVILHEYSLSIVEHKGFREFTSTIQPLFKCPSRNSLKSDILKVYAEERCKVLNLLEGNDCRVAVTTDMWTSTNQKRGFMAITAHFIEKSWVLHNQILRFIYVHCPHTSEALTEVLIEALME
;
A
#
# COMPACT_ATOMS: atom_id res chain seq x y z
N MET A 1 -11.09 -27.91 -5.70
CA MET A 1 -9.73 -28.49 -5.64
C MET A 1 -8.90 -27.76 -6.68
N VAL A 2 -7.92 -26.95 -6.27
CA VAL A 2 -7.07 -26.19 -7.22
C VAL A 2 -5.76 -26.94 -7.35
N LEU A 3 -5.45 -27.42 -8.55
CA LEU A 3 -4.16 -28.06 -8.84
C LEU A 3 -3.17 -26.95 -9.22
N LYS A 4 -1.95 -26.98 -8.65
CA LYS A 4 -0.84 -26.12 -9.11
C LYS A 4 0.27 -27.03 -9.63
N THR A 5 0.77 -26.69 -10.82
CA THR A 5 1.97 -27.32 -11.39
C THR A 5 3.20 -26.62 -10.86
N ASN A 6 4.15 -27.39 -10.31
CA ASN A 6 5.43 -26.84 -9.87
C ASN A 6 6.32 -26.51 -11.09
N SER A 7 7.48 -25.88 -10.85
CA SER A 7 8.47 -25.54 -11.89
C SER A 7 9.08 -26.74 -12.61
N LYS A 8 8.78 -27.98 -12.18
CA LYS A 8 9.18 -29.25 -12.81
C LYS A 8 8.04 -29.95 -13.55
N GLY A 9 6.83 -29.36 -13.57
CA GLY A 9 5.66 -29.95 -14.22
C GLY A 9 4.89 -30.97 -13.38
N ASP A 10 5.27 -31.21 -12.12
CA ASP A 10 4.53 -32.13 -11.25
C ASP A 10 3.23 -31.48 -10.77
N VAL A 11 2.15 -32.26 -10.80
CA VAL A 11 0.85 -31.86 -10.26
C VAL A 11 0.88 -32.06 -8.75
N CYS A 12 1.06 -30.97 -8.01
CA CYS A 12 1.00 -30.98 -6.56
C CYS A 12 -0.42 -30.67 -6.09
N HIS A 13 -0.84 -31.29 -4.98
CA HIS A 13 -1.99 -30.80 -4.23
C HIS A 13 -1.67 -29.40 -3.70
N ALA A 14 -2.29 -28.36 -4.28
CA ALA A 14 -2.19 -27.02 -3.69
C ALA A 14 -3.06 -27.00 -2.43
N SER A 15 -2.43 -26.97 -1.26
CA SER A 15 -3.12 -26.69 -0.02
C SER A 15 -3.57 -25.24 -0.02
N TYR A 16 -4.79 -25.01 0.46
CA TYR A 16 -5.31 -23.66 0.64
C TYR A 16 -4.53 -22.96 1.77
N ASN A 17 -4.02 -21.76 1.49
CA ASN A 17 -3.35 -20.90 2.46
C ASN A 17 -4.21 -19.64 2.69
N GLU A 18 -4.76 -19.53 3.90
CA GLU A 18 -5.62 -18.40 4.27
C GLU A 18 -4.87 -17.06 4.30
N GLY A 19 -3.59 -17.07 4.69
CA GLY A 19 -2.75 -15.87 4.68
C GLY A 19 -2.60 -15.29 3.27
N GLU A 20 -2.31 -16.14 2.28
CA GLU A 20 -2.22 -15.74 0.87
C GLU A 20 -3.55 -15.17 0.35
N GLY A 21 -4.67 -15.80 0.72
CA GLY A 21 -6.01 -15.30 0.37
C GLY A 21 -6.28 -13.91 0.93
N ARG A 22 -5.90 -13.66 2.18
CA ARG A 22 -6.06 -12.35 2.83
C ARG A 22 -5.18 -11.27 2.22
N ILE A 23 -3.92 -11.57 1.92
CA ILE A 23 -3.02 -10.62 1.26
C ILE A 23 -3.50 -10.31 -0.16
N THR A 24 -3.98 -11.31 -0.91
CA THR A 24 -4.54 -11.09 -2.24
C THR A 24 -5.79 -10.21 -2.20
N LEU A 25 -6.67 -10.42 -1.21
CA LEU A 25 -7.82 -9.56 -0.97
C LEU A 25 -7.40 -8.12 -0.63
N ALA A 26 -6.41 -7.93 0.24
CA ALA A 26 -5.88 -6.60 0.57
C ALA A 26 -5.34 -5.89 -0.69
N LYS A 27 -4.57 -6.60 -1.53
CA LYS A 27 -4.07 -6.08 -2.81
C LYS A 27 -5.19 -5.71 -3.79
N MET A 28 -6.25 -6.52 -3.87
CA MET A 28 -7.44 -6.20 -4.68
C MET A 28 -8.11 -4.91 -4.21
N VAL A 29 -8.28 -4.74 -2.89
CA VAL A 29 -8.88 -3.55 -2.31
C VAL A 29 -8.03 -2.30 -2.58
N ILE A 30 -6.71 -2.41 -2.48
CA ILE A 30 -5.77 -1.32 -2.79
C ILE A 30 -5.84 -0.97 -4.29
N LEU A 31 -5.71 -1.98 -5.17
CA LEU A 31 -5.64 -1.80 -6.62
C LEU A 31 -6.90 -1.13 -7.20
N HIS A 32 -8.06 -1.47 -6.65
CA HIS A 32 -9.35 -0.96 -7.14
C HIS A 32 -9.98 0.09 -6.22
N GLU A 33 -9.23 0.56 -5.22
CA GLU A 33 -9.67 1.57 -4.25
C GLU A 33 -11.03 1.24 -3.61
N TYR A 34 -11.28 -0.05 -3.37
CA TYR A 34 -12.56 -0.46 -2.80
C TYR A 34 -12.71 0.03 -1.36
N SER A 35 -13.94 0.40 -0.99
CA SER A 35 -14.28 0.62 0.41
C SER A 35 -13.93 -0.62 1.23
N LEU A 36 -13.31 -0.41 2.40
CA LEU A 36 -13.04 -1.50 3.35
C LEU A 36 -14.32 -2.27 3.73
N SER A 37 -15.50 -1.64 3.64
CA SER A 37 -16.79 -2.27 3.92
C SER A 37 -17.13 -3.44 2.99
N ILE A 38 -16.44 -3.61 1.85
CA ILE A 38 -16.69 -4.70 0.91
C ILE A 38 -16.70 -6.08 1.58
N VAL A 39 -15.85 -6.28 2.60
CA VAL A 39 -15.74 -7.56 3.34
C VAL A 39 -16.90 -7.83 4.30
N GLU A 40 -17.77 -6.84 4.51
CA GLU A 40 -19.01 -6.95 5.30
C GLU A 40 -20.24 -7.12 4.42
N HIS A 41 -20.12 -6.89 3.10
CA HIS A 41 -21.26 -7.00 2.19
C HIS A 41 -21.69 -8.47 2.07
N LYS A 42 -22.98 -8.74 2.27
CA LYS A 42 -23.56 -10.09 2.23
C LYS A 42 -23.21 -10.83 0.94
N GLY A 43 -23.42 -10.19 -0.22
CA GLY A 43 -23.12 -10.80 -1.52
C GLY A 43 -21.63 -11.13 -1.72
N PHE A 44 -20.72 -10.31 -1.20
CA PHE A 44 -19.29 -10.61 -1.26
C PHE A 44 -18.90 -11.80 -0.39
N ARG A 45 -19.50 -11.91 0.80
CA ARG A 45 -19.31 -13.06 1.69
C ARG A 45 -19.85 -14.36 1.11
N GLU A 46 -21.02 -14.32 0.48
CA GLU A 46 -21.60 -15.47 -0.22
C GLU A 46 -20.76 -15.88 -1.44
N PHE A 47 -20.29 -14.92 -2.21
CA PHE A 47 -19.39 -15.16 -3.34
C PHE A 47 -18.08 -15.84 -2.89
N THR A 48 -17.42 -15.28 -1.89
CA THR A 48 -16.13 -15.82 -1.38
C THR A 48 -16.29 -17.20 -0.75
N SER A 49 -17.37 -17.44 0.02
CA SER A 49 -17.64 -18.76 0.63
C SER A 49 -18.00 -19.82 -0.41
N THR A 50 -18.64 -19.44 -1.52
CA THR A 50 -18.96 -20.36 -2.63
C THR A 50 -17.69 -20.78 -3.37
N ILE A 51 -16.76 -19.86 -3.60
CA ILE A 51 -15.51 -20.15 -4.32
C ILE A 51 -14.53 -20.94 -3.44
N GLN A 52 -14.40 -20.55 -2.17
CA GLN A 52 -13.50 -21.18 -1.23
C GLN A 52 -14.13 -21.23 0.17
N PRO A 53 -14.80 -22.34 0.53
CA PRO A 53 -15.50 -22.47 1.82
C PRO A 53 -14.58 -22.36 3.05
N LEU A 54 -13.28 -22.64 2.89
CA LEU A 54 -12.30 -22.50 3.98
C LEU A 54 -11.82 -21.06 4.19
N PHE A 55 -12.15 -20.12 3.30
CA PHE A 55 -11.78 -18.72 3.45
C PHE A 55 -12.74 -18.00 4.38
N LYS A 56 -12.23 -17.60 5.55
CA LYS A 56 -12.98 -16.76 6.48
C LYS A 56 -12.78 -15.30 6.09
N CYS A 57 -13.82 -14.71 5.51
CA CYS A 57 -13.80 -13.32 5.12
C CYS A 57 -13.44 -12.43 6.33
N PRO A 58 -12.40 -11.58 6.23
CA PRO A 58 -11.93 -10.79 7.36
C PRO A 58 -12.94 -9.72 7.78
N SER A 59 -12.77 -9.19 9.00
CA SER A 59 -13.43 -7.94 9.39
C SER A 59 -12.78 -6.73 8.70
N ARG A 60 -13.45 -5.57 8.68
CA ARG A 60 -12.84 -4.31 8.23
C ARG A 60 -11.51 -4.00 8.93
N ASN A 61 -11.43 -4.23 10.24
CA ASN A 61 -10.21 -3.98 11.03
C ASN A 61 -9.09 -4.95 10.64
N SER A 62 -9.42 -6.22 10.41
CA SER A 62 -8.47 -7.23 9.96
C SER A 62 -7.95 -6.91 8.55
N LEU A 63 -8.84 -6.53 7.63
CA LEU A 63 -8.45 -6.07 6.29
C LEU A 63 -7.55 -4.83 6.36
N LYS A 64 -7.89 -3.84 7.19
CA LYS A 64 -7.03 -2.66 7.41
C LYS A 64 -5.65 -3.06 7.90
N SER A 65 -5.56 -4.00 8.85
CA SER A 65 -4.28 -4.51 9.34
C SER A 65 -3.48 -5.20 8.23
N ASP A 66 -4.13 -5.98 7.36
CA ASP A 66 -3.46 -6.61 6.22
C ASP A 66 -2.96 -5.59 5.20
N ILE A 67 -3.74 -4.55 4.90
CA ILE A 67 -3.31 -3.41 4.06
C ILE A 67 -2.08 -2.73 4.66
N LEU A 68 -2.04 -2.51 5.97
CA LEU A 68 -0.89 -1.90 6.64
C LEU A 68 0.36 -2.79 6.57
N LYS A 69 0.22 -4.13 6.55
CA LYS A 69 1.35 -5.04 6.32
C LYS A 69 1.86 -4.92 4.90
N VAL A 70 0.97 -4.91 3.91
CA VAL A 70 1.35 -4.66 2.50
C VAL A 70 2.08 -3.33 2.38
N TYR A 71 1.57 -2.27 3.00
CA TYR A 71 2.26 -0.98 3.05
C TYR A 71 3.67 -1.08 3.67
N ALA A 72 3.83 -1.75 4.81
CA ALA A 72 5.13 -1.90 5.46
C ALA A 72 6.14 -2.65 4.57
N GLU A 73 5.70 -3.70 3.88
CA GLU A 73 6.51 -4.45 2.92
C GLU A 73 6.92 -3.58 1.72
N GLU A 74 5.98 -2.86 1.10
CA GLU A 74 6.28 -1.96 -0.02
C GLU A 74 7.17 -0.78 0.40
N ARG A 75 6.96 -0.22 1.61
CA ARG A 75 7.82 0.81 2.18
C ARG A 75 9.26 0.31 2.32
N CYS A 76 9.47 -0.90 2.84
CA CYS A 76 10.80 -1.49 2.94
C CYS A 76 11.47 -1.64 1.57
N LYS A 77 10.73 -2.05 0.53
CA LYS A 77 11.27 -2.15 -0.83
C LYS A 77 11.70 -0.79 -1.38
N VAL A 78 10.89 0.25 -1.18
CA VAL A 78 11.23 1.62 -1.59
C VAL A 78 12.47 2.13 -0.87
N LEU A 79 12.59 1.90 0.44
CA LEU A 79 13.77 2.28 1.21
C LEU A 79 15.03 1.57 0.70
N ASN A 80 14.96 0.26 0.47
CA ASN A 80 16.08 -0.50 -0.09
C ASN A 80 16.48 0.00 -1.49
N LEU A 81 15.50 0.42 -2.31
CA LEU A 81 15.74 1.00 -3.63
C LEU A 81 16.48 2.35 -3.53
N LEU A 82 16.10 3.19 -2.56
CA LEU A 82 16.75 4.47 -2.31
C LEU A 82 18.16 4.31 -1.71
N GLU A 83 18.34 3.37 -0.77
CA GLU A 83 19.65 3.07 -0.17
C GLU A 83 20.66 2.56 -1.21
N GLY A 84 20.21 1.76 -2.18
CA GLY A 84 21.05 1.28 -3.27
C GLY A 84 21.26 2.28 -4.43
N ASN A 85 20.62 3.45 -4.37
CA ASN A 85 20.64 4.42 -5.45
C ASN A 85 21.76 5.47 -5.26
N ASP A 86 22.81 5.36 -6.07
CA ASP A 86 23.91 6.34 -6.11
C ASP A 86 23.59 7.62 -6.91
N CYS A 87 22.39 7.69 -7.52
CA CYS A 87 21.98 8.83 -8.33
C CYS A 87 21.34 9.94 -7.51
N ARG A 88 21.25 11.14 -8.09
CA ARG A 88 20.56 12.26 -7.43
C ARG A 88 19.06 11.96 -7.29
N VAL A 89 18.52 12.31 -6.13
CA VAL A 89 17.09 12.25 -5.83
C VAL A 89 16.54 13.67 -5.78
N ALA A 90 15.49 13.95 -6.55
CA ALA A 90 14.72 15.18 -6.43
C ALA A 90 13.48 14.89 -5.60
N VAL A 91 13.27 15.68 -4.54
CA VAL A 91 12.06 15.59 -3.70
C VAL A 91 11.13 16.72 -4.06
N THR A 92 9.87 16.40 -4.32
CA THR A 92 8.80 17.37 -4.50
C THR A 92 7.78 17.24 -3.38
N THR A 93 7.17 18.36 -3.01
CA THR A 93 6.05 18.40 -2.09
C THR A 93 4.85 19.01 -2.80
N ASP A 94 3.71 18.35 -2.69
CA ASP A 94 2.42 18.90 -3.10
C ASP A 94 1.57 19.10 -1.85
N MET A 95 1.04 20.31 -1.68
CA MET A 95 0.28 20.71 -0.51
C MET A 95 -1.06 21.27 -0.94
N TRP A 96 -2.14 20.70 -0.42
CA TRP A 96 -3.48 21.18 -0.68
C TRP A 96 -4.32 21.21 0.59
N THR A 97 -5.36 22.04 0.57
CA THR A 97 -6.36 22.08 1.64
C THR A 97 -7.65 21.44 1.15
N SER A 98 -8.09 20.39 1.83
CA SER A 98 -9.39 19.79 1.59
C SER A 98 -10.51 20.74 2.01
N THR A 99 -11.36 21.11 1.06
CA THR A 99 -12.49 22.03 1.25
C THR A 99 -13.52 21.51 2.25
N ASN A 100 -13.74 20.19 2.27
CA ASN A 100 -14.77 19.55 3.09
C ASN A 100 -14.46 19.54 4.59
N GLN A 101 -13.20 19.72 4.98
CA GLN A 101 -12.78 19.66 6.40
C GLN A 101 -11.78 20.75 6.81
N LYS A 102 -11.41 21.66 5.89
CA LYS A 102 -10.34 22.67 6.07
C LYS A 102 -9.03 22.03 6.59
N ARG A 103 -8.72 20.83 6.06
CA ARG A 103 -7.57 20.02 6.45
C ARG A 103 -6.47 20.14 5.41
N GLY A 104 -5.26 20.50 5.84
CA GLY A 104 -4.09 20.51 4.98
C GLY A 104 -3.52 19.10 4.82
N PHE A 105 -3.16 18.73 3.60
CA PHE A 105 -2.44 17.49 3.31
C PHE A 105 -1.20 17.78 2.48
N MET A 106 -0.11 17.11 2.82
CA MET A 106 1.14 17.16 2.08
C MET A 106 1.46 15.77 1.54
N ALA A 107 1.62 15.67 0.22
CA ALA A 107 2.25 14.52 -0.42
C ALA A 107 3.72 14.84 -0.67
N ILE A 108 4.61 13.92 -0.28
CA ILE A 108 6.05 14.02 -0.50
C ILE A 108 6.43 12.92 -1.48
N THR A 109 6.99 13.31 -2.63
CA THR A 109 7.34 12.40 -3.72
C THR A 109 8.83 12.48 -4.02
N ALA A 110 9.49 11.34 -4.12
CA ALA A 110 10.85 11.22 -4.62
C ALA A 110 10.84 10.87 -6.11
N HIS A 111 11.69 11.58 -6.86
CA HIS A 111 11.95 11.38 -8.27
C HIS A 111 13.42 11.06 -8.45
N PHE A 112 13.75 9.91 -9.02
CA PHE A 112 15.13 9.52 -9.27
C PHE A 112 15.24 8.56 -10.45
N ILE A 113 16.42 8.52 -11.05
CA ILE A 113 16.74 7.60 -12.14
C ILE A 113 17.70 6.56 -11.60
N GLU A 114 17.35 5.27 -11.71
CA GLU A 114 18.24 4.19 -11.28
C GLU A 114 19.32 3.87 -12.33
N LYS A 115 20.26 2.97 -11.99
CA LYS A 115 21.38 2.56 -12.86
C LYS A 115 20.92 1.98 -14.20
N SER A 116 19.77 1.31 -14.23
CA SER A 116 19.12 0.76 -15.44
C SER A 116 18.42 1.83 -16.29
N TRP A 117 18.59 3.12 -15.97
CA TRP A 117 17.97 4.23 -16.71
C TRP A 117 16.43 4.26 -16.63
N VAL A 118 15.86 3.69 -15.57
CA VAL A 118 14.42 3.73 -15.30
C VAL A 118 14.13 4.92 -14.37
N LEU A 119 13.17 5.75 -14.78
CA LEU A 119 12.66 6.83 -13.93
C LEU A 119 11.67 6.26 -12.91
N HIS A 120 11.93 6.54 -11.63
CA HIS A 120 11.06 6.22 -10.51
C HIS A 120 10.41 7.48 -9.96
N ASN A 121 9.10 7.40 -9.74
CA ASN A 121 8.30 8.45 -9.11
C ASN A 121 7.54 7.82 -7.95
N GLN A 122 8.07 7.97 -6.73
CA GLN A 122 7.57 7.26 -5.56
C GLN A 122 7.08 8.22 -4.50
N ILE A 123 5.80 8.10 -4.12
CA ILE A 123 5.28 8.79 -2.95
C ILE A 123 5.95 8.17 -1.72
N LEU A 124 6.67 9.00 -0.96
CA LEU A 124 7.34 8.61 0.28
C LEU A 124 6.42 8.72 1.48
N ARG A 125 5.61 9.79 1.50
CA ARG A 125 4.68 10.09 2.58
C ARG A 125 3.46 10.86 2.08
N PHE A 126 2.36 10.64 2.77
CA PHE A 126 1.13 11.40 2.64
C PHE A 126 0.69 11.76 4.05
N ILE A 127 0.77 13.05 4.39
CA ILE A 127 0.70 13.52 5.77
C ILE A 127 -0.44 14.51 5.91
N TYR A 128 -1.18 14.39 7.01
CA TYR A 128 -2.10 15.42 7.44
C TYR A 128 -1.34 16.51 8.19
N VAL A 129 -1.42 17.75 7.70
CA VAL A 129 -0.68 18.89 8.24
C VAL A 129 -1.65 19.88 8.90
N HIS A 130 -1.49 20.03 10.20
CA HIS A 130 -2.28 20.97 11.00
C HIS A 130 -1.90 22.43 10.66
N CYS A 131 -2.87 23.33 10.78
CA CYS A 131 -2.57 24.77 10.75
C CYS A 131 -1.76 25.18 11.99
N PRO A 132 -0.88 26.20 11.88
CA PRO A 132 -0.68 27.07 10.72
C PRO A 132 0.28 26.48 9.66
N HIS A 133 0.04 26.78 8.38
CA HIS A 133 0.90 26.35 7.26
C HIS A 133 2.00 27.39 6.95
N THR A 134 2.82 27.74 7.95
CA THR A 134 3.98 28.63 7.73
C THR A 134 5.14 27.87 7.08
N SER A 135 6.12 28.58 6.53
CA SER A 135 7.34 27.99 5.97
C SER A 135 8.07 27.09 6.97
N GLU A 136 8.13 27.50 8.23
CA GLU A 136 8.86 26.79 9.29
C GLU A 136 8.15 25.47 9.62
N ALA A 137 6.83 25.51 9.83
CA ALA A 137 6.04 24.33 10.15
C ALA A 137 6.04 23.29 9.01
N LEU A 138 5.94 23.76 7.76
CA LEU A 138 6.01 22.87 6.59
C LEU A 138 7.40 22.25 6.42
N THR A 139 8.46 23.02 6.72
CA THR A 139 9.84 22.52 6.66
C THR A 139 10.10 21.47 7.74
N GLU A 140 9.61 21.69 8.96
CA GLU A 140 9.73 20.72 10.06
C GLU A 140 9.05 19.39 9.70
N VAL A 141 7.79 19.45 9.24
CA VAL A 141 7.05 18.26 8.78
C VAL A 141 7.77 17.52 7.65
N LEU A 142 8.35 18.26 6.69
CA LEU A 142 9.11 17.65 5.60
C LEU A 142 10.38 16.95 6.11
N ILE A 143 11.11 17.56 7.03
CA ILE A 143 12.33 16.98 7.61
C ILE A 143 11.99 15.71 8.41
N GLU A 144 10.99 15.77 9.29
CA GLU A 144 10.54 14.62 10.08
C GLU A 144 10.14 13.45 9.16
N ALA A 145 9.34 13.75 8.12
CA ALA A 145 8.88 12.76 7.16
C ALA A 145 10.01 12.03 6.42
N LEU A 146 11.14 12.70 6.19
CA LEU A 146 12.30 12.16 5.48
C LEU A 146 13.28 11.44 6.42
N MET A 147 13.22 11.70 7.73
CA MET A 147 14.10 11.06 8.72
C MET A 147 13.53 9.74 9.28
N GLU A 148 12.24 9.45 9.06
CA GLU A 148 11.56 8.22 9.50
C GLU A 148 11.66 7.02 8.53
#